data_AF-A0A929XK35-F1
#
_entry.id   AF-A0A929XK35-F1
#
_cell.length_a   1.000
_cell.length_b   1.000
_cell.length_c   1.000
_cell.angle_alpha   90.00
_cell.angle_beta   90.00
_cell.angle_gamma   90.00
#
_symmetry.space_group_name_H-M   'P 1'
#
loop_
_entity.id
_entity.type
_entity.pdbx_description
1 polymer ?
#
loop_
_entity_poly.entity_id
_entity_poly.type
_entity_poly.pdbx_seq_one_letter_code
_entity_poly.pdbx_strand_id
1 'polypeptide(L)'
;MMLKDVYSSLNLESVAVIVLAVLSLVQIAPIQINPWSFLFRTVGRALNGDVIKQIHCLKKQVEEVQAAQESGSEEWKRYEITVLRQAILRFNDELLNGVKHSKELYDMTLDDITIYENYCDSHPHFVNNKAHMAIENIKRCYEKRLREQSFL
;
A
#
# COMPACT_ATOMS: atom_id res chain seq x y z
N MET A 1 19.19 46.97 39.12
CA MET A 1 18.14 46.73 40.13
C MET A 1 16.91 47.54 39.75
N MET A 2 16.26 47.19 38.63
CA MET A 2 15.10 47.92 38.08
C MET A 2 14.21 46.98 37.21
N LEU A 3 14.74 45.87 36.70
CA LEU A 3 13.97 44.90 35.90
C LEU A 3 13.22 43.84 36.72
N LYS A 4 13.63 43.57 37.96
CA LYS A 4 12.95 42.59 38.83
C LYS A 4 11.71 43.19 39.51
N ASP A 5 11.75 44.47 39.86
CA ASP A 5 10.63 45.18 40.51
C ASP A 5 9.46 45.46 39.54
N VAL A 6 9.77 45.53 38.23
CA VAL A 6 8.75 45.66 37.16
C VAL A 6 7.97 44.35 36.99
N TYR A 7 8.61 43.18 37.08
CA TYR A 7 7.91 41.89 36.97
C TYR A 7 7.11 41.53 38.23
N SER A 8 7.55 41.94 39.42
CA SER A 8 6.84 41.63 40.68
C SER A 8 5.64 42.54 40.95
N SER A 9 5.45 43.61 40.17
CA SER A 9 4.31 44.56 40.28
C SER A 9 3.28 44.43 39.15
N LEU A 10 3.41 43.41 38.29
CA LEU A 10 2.41 43.04 37.29
C LEU A 10 1.22 42.33 37.97
N ASN A 11 0.37 43.12 38.65
CA ASN A 11 -0.97 42.67 39.00
C ASN A 11 -1.78 42.50 37.71
N LEU A 12 -2.72 41.55 37.68
CA LEU A 12 -3.58 41.27 36.53
C LEU A 12 -4.31 42.54 36.04
N GLU A 13 -4.63 43.45 36.96
CA GLU A 13 -5.19 44.77 36.67
C GLU A 13 -4.21 45.67 35.89
N SER A 14 -2.91 45.65 36.23
CA SER A 14 -1.87 46.36 35.51
C SER A 14 -1.70 45.84 34.07
N VAL A 15 -1.80 44.52 33.88
CA VAL A 15 -1.74 43.89 32.55
C VAL A 15 -2.95 44.28 31.70
N ALA A 16 -4.15 44.30 32.30
CA ALA A 16 -5.36 44.73 31.61
C ALA A 16 -5.28 46.21 31.18
N VAL A 17 -4.73 47.09 32.02
CA VAL A 17 -4.50 48.51 31.69
C VAL A 17 -3.48 48.67 30.56
N ILE A 18 -2.39 47.89 30.55
CA ILE A 18 -1.40 47.91 29.46
C ILE A 18 -2.03 47.42 28.15
N VAL A 19 -2.82 46.34 28.18
CA VAL A 19 -3.52 45.83 27.00
C VAL A 19 -4.54 46.85 26.48
N LEU A 20 -5.32 47.50 27.35
CA LEU A 20 -6.27 48.56 26.97
C LEU A 20 -5.57 49.80 26.41
N ALA A 21 -4.43 50.21 26.97
CA ALA A 21 -3.64 51.33 26.47
C ALA A 21 -3.01 51.04 25.10
N VAL A 22 -2.54 49.80 24.88
CA VAL A 22 -2.05 49.36 23.57
C VAL A 22 -3.18 49.31 22.55
N LEU A 23 -4.36 48.84 22.93
CA LEU A 23 -5.54 48.81 22.05
C LEU A 23 -6.08 50.21 21.74
N SER A 24 -5.98 51.18 22.65
CA SER A 24 -6.39 52.58 22.37
C SER A 24 -5.38 53.33 21.51
N LEU A 25 -4.07 53.04 21.62
CA LEU A 25 -3.05 53.55 20.73
C LEU A 25 -3.24 53.07 19.28
N VAL A 26 -3.81 51.88 19.08
CA VAL A 26 -4.14 51.32 17.75
C VAL A 26 -5.22 52.13 17.03
N GLN A 27 -6.05 52.93 17.72
CA GLN A 27 -7.05 53.79 17.05
C GLN A 27 -6.47 55.12 16.50
N ILE A 28 -5.26 55.54 16.87
CA ILE A 28 -4.76 56.91 16.60
C ILE A 28 -3.67 56.99 15.51
N ALA A 29 -3.11 55.88 15.02
CA ALA A 29 -2.28 55.89 13.81
C ALA A 29 -2.32 54.53 13.10
N PRO A 30 -2.72 54.43 11.81
CA PRO A 30 -2.63 53.17 11.07
C PRO A 30 -1.19 52.97 10.58
N ILE A 31 -0.32 52.44 11.45
CA ILE A 31 0.98 51.90 11.01
C ILE A 31 0.82 50.39 10.86
N GLN A 32 0.78 49.92 9.62
CA GLN A 32 0.72 48.50 9.30
C GLN A 32 2.04 47.81 9.64
N ILE A 33 2.20 47.33 10.87
CA ILE A 33 3.23 46.33 11.19
C ILE A 33 2.49 45.01 11.38
N ASN A 34 2.78 44.03 10.53
CA ASN A 34 2.12 42.75 10.52
C ASN A 34 2.88 41.75 11.43
N PRO A 35 2.48 41.57 12.70
CA PRO A 35 3.23 40.78 13.69
C PRO A 35 3.38 39.31 13.29
N TRP A 36 2.42 38.80 12.51
CA TRP A 36 2.43 37.44 11.96
C TRP A 36 3.60 37.20 11.00
N SER A 37 3.99 38.21 10.21
CA SER A 37 5.12 38.08 9.27
C SER A 37 6.46 37.87 9.97
N PHE A 38 6.61 38.35 11.21
CA PHE A 38 7.83 38.15 12.00
C PHE A 38 7.85 36.77 12.68
N LEU A 39 6.68 36.28 13.12
CA LEU A 39 6.51 34.92 13.66
C LEU A 39 6.88 33.85 12.62
N PHE A 40 6.35 33.93 11.39
CA PHE A 40 6.64 32.94 10.34
C PHE A 40 8.12 32.95 9.88
N ARG A 41 8.79 34.10 9.89
CA ARG A 41 10.21 34.22 9.48
C ARG A 41 11.19 33.55 10.44
N THR A 42 10.78 33.34 11.69
CA THR A 42 11.64 32.74 12.73
C THR A 42 11.41 31.23 12.82
N VAL A 43 10.16 30.78 12.68
CA VAL A 43 9.80 29.37 12.65
C VAL A 43 10.38 28.66 11.41
N GLY A 44 10.39 29.31 10.25
CA GLY A 44 10.88 28.70 9.00
C GLY A 44 12.39 28.42 8.94
N ARG A 45 13.22 29.10 9.75
CA ARG A 45 14.70 28.93 9.71
C ARG A 45 15.23 27.81 10.60
N ALA A 46 14.55 27.51 11.72
CA ALA A 46 14.97 26.44 12.63
C ALA A 46 14.58 25.03 12.15
N LEU A 47 13.56 24.92 11.29
CA LEU A 47 13.04 23.63 10.81
C LEU A 47 13.81 23.04 9.62
N ASN A 48 14.74 23.77 9.01
CA ASN A 48 15.29 23.44 7.69
C ASN A 48 16.47 22.42 7.69
N GLY A 49 17.03 22.08 8.87
CA GLY A 49 18.20 21.18 8.98
C GLY A 49 17.85 19.73 9.29
N ASP A 50 16.90 19.51 10.19
CA ASP A 50 16.57 18.16 10.70
C ASP A 50 15.43 17.50 9.92
N VAL A 51 14.48 18.28 9.40
CA VAL A 51 13.33 17.76 8.62
C VAL A 51 13.78 17.23 7.25
N ILE A 52 14.72 17.89 6.57
CA ILE A 52 15.25 17.42 5.27
C ILE A 52 16.04 16.11 5.43
N LYS A 53 16.79 15.97 6.52
CA LYS A 53 17.51 14.71 6.84
C LYS A 53 16.54 13.56 7.15
N GLN A 54 15.46 13.84 7.87
CA GLN A 54 14.42 12.85 8.14
C GLN A 54 13.66 12.47 6.85
N ILE A 55 13.36 13.41 5.96
CA ILE A 55 12.74 13.12 4.66
C ILE A 55 13.63 12.22 3.78
N HIS A 56 14.94 12.45 3.74
CA HIS A 56 15.88 11.60 3.00
C HIS A 56 16.03 10.19 3.62
N CYS A 57 16.02 10.09 4.94
CA CYS A 57 16.05 8.79 5.64
C CYS A 57 14.74 8.01 5.43
N LEU A 58 13.59 8.69 5.48
CA LEU A 58 12.28 8.10 5.18
C LEU A 58 12.21 7.58 3.74
N LYS A 59 12.72 8.33 2.75
CA LYS A 59 12.72 7.88 1.35
C LYS A 59 13.52 6.59 1.17
N LYS A 60 14.67 6.48 1.84
CA LYS A 60 15.51 5.28 1.83
C LYS A 60 14.83 4.08 2.50
N GLN A 61 14.14 4.30 3.63
CA GLN A 61 13.36 3.25 4.28
C GLN A 61 12.14 2.81 3.44
N VAL A 62 11.51 3.73 2.71
CA VAL A 62 10.44 3.40 1.76
C VAL A 62 10.97 2.54 0.61
N GLU A 63 12.14 2.86 0.05
CA GLU A 63 12.77 2.06 -1.01
C GLU A 63 13.18 0.65 -0.51
N GLU A 64 13.69 0.53 0.71
CA GLU A 64 14.01 -0.77 1.33
C GLU A 64 12.74 -1.59 1.66
N VAL A 65 11.65 -0.94 2.09
CA VAL A 65 10.34 -1.59 2.29
C VAL A 65 9.71 -2.01 0.94
N GLN A 66 9.86 -1.22 -0.11
CA GLN A 66 9.39 -1.56 -1.46
C GLN A 66 10.11 -2.78 -2.01
N ALA A 67 11.44 -2.85 -1.86
CA ALA A 67 12.24 -4.01 -2.26
C ALA A 67 11.86 -5.28 -1.45
N ALA A 68 11.62 -5.14 -0.14
CA ALA A 68 11.16 -6.25 0.70
C ALA A 68 9.73 -6.71 0.37
N GLN A 69 8.85 -5.79 -0.01
CA GLN A 69 7.48 -6.08 -0.44
C GLN A 69 7.46 -6.76 -1.81
N GLU A 70 8.34 -6.36 -2.74
CA GLU A 70 8.51 -7.02 -4.04
C GLU A 70 9.07 -8.45 -3.88
N SER A 71 10.08 -8.66 -3.04
CA SER A 71 10.62 -10.00 -2.78
C SER A 71 9.62 -10.93 -2.09
N GLY A 72 8.86 -10.40 -1.12
CA GLY A 72 7.76 -11.15 -0.48
C GLY A 72 6.62 -11.45 -1.46
N SER A 73 6.39 -10.57 -2.45
CA SER A 73 5.35 -10.78 -3.48
C SER A 73 5.71 -11.92 -4.44
N GLU A 74 6.97 -12.08 -4.82
CA GLU A 74 7.38 -13.13 -5.76
C GLU A 74 7.33 -14.53 -5.12
N GLU A 75 7.76 -14.66 -3.87
CA GLU A 75 7.59 -15.91 -3.13
C GLU A 75 6.12 -16.26 -2.91
N TRP A 76 5.29 -15.26 -2.60
CA TRP A 76 3.86 -15.44 -2.43
C TRP A 76 3.16 -15.87 -3.73
N LYS A 77 3.49 -15.22 -4.86
CA LYS A 77 3.02 -15.65 -6.20
C LYS A 77 3.44 -17.09 -6.48
N ARG A 78 4.70 -17.44 -6.23
CA ARG A 78 5.19 -18.81 -6.45
C ARG A 78 4.43 -19.84 -5.61
N TYR A 79 4.05 -19.48 -4.38
CA TYR A 79 3.19 -20.30 -3.54
C TYR A 79 1.78 -20.44 -4.12
N GLU A 80 1.15 -19.34 -4.52
CA GLU A 80 -0.18 -19.32 -5.15
C GLU A 80 -0.24 -20.22 -6.39
N ILE A 81 0.72 -20.10 -7.30
CA ILE A 81 0.83 -20.94 -8.49
C ILE A 81 1.04 -22.42 -8.13
N THR A 82 1.74 -22.69 -7.03
CA THR A 82 1.91 -24.06 -6.53
C THR A 82 0.58 -24.65 -6.04
N VAL A 83 -0.29 -23.84 -5.44
CA VAL A 83 -1.65 -24.24 -5.03
C VAL A 83 -2.52 -24.50 -6.27
N LEU A 84 -2.50 -23.62 -7.26
CA LEU A 84 -3.21 -23.83 -8.54
C LEU A 84 -2.79 -25.14 -9.20
N ARG A 85 -1.48 -25.42 -9.25
CA ARG A 85 -0.97 -26.69 -9.77
C ARG A 85 -1.56 -27.90 -9.03
N GLN A 86 -1.68 -27.84 -7.71
CA GLN A 86 -2.27 -28.94 -6.93
C GLN A 86 -3.76 -29.10 -7.23
N ALA A 87 -4.49 -27.99 -7.38
CA ALA A 87 -5.90 -28.00 -7.77
C ALA A 87 -6.11 -28.64 -9.15
N ILE A 88 -5.30 -28.27 -10.14
CA ILE A 88 -5.31 -28.86 -11.49
C ILE A 88 -5.06 -30.37 -11.45
N LEU A 89 -4.03 -30.81 -10.71
CA LEU A 89 -3.71 -32.23 -10.59
C LEU A 89 -4.83 -33.02 -9.91
N ARG A 90 -5.42 -32.45 -8.86
CA ARG A 90 -6.55 -33.06 -8.15
C ARG A 90 -7.78 -33.16 -9.05
N PHE A 91 -8.12 -32.09 -9.77
CA PHE A 91 -9.26 -32.13 -10.69
C PHE A 91 -9.05 -33.20 -11.77
N ASN A 92 -7.84 -33.31 -12.33
CA ASN A 92 -7.51 -34.38 -13.26
C ASN A 92 -7.65 -35.78 -12.64
N ASP A 93 -7.22 -35.98 -11.39
CA ASP A 93 -7.42 -37.25 -10.69
C ASP A 93 -8.91 -37.58 -10.50
N GLU A 94 -9.73 -36.59 -10.16
CA GLU A 94 -11.19 -36.74 -10.09
C GLU A 94 -11.79 -37.15 -11.45
N LEU A 95 -11.30 -36.58 -12.56
CA LEU A 95 -11.70 -37.00 -13.92
C LEU A 95 -11.30 -38.43 -14.24
N LEU A 96 -10.07 -38.85 -13.87
CA LEU A 96 -9.59 -40.22 -14.08
C LEU A 96 -10.40 -41.24 -13.26
N ASN A 97 -10.88 -40.84 -12.08
CA ASN A 97 -11.77 -41.62 -11.25
C ASN A 97 -13.25 -41.59 -11.72
N GLY A 98 -13.54 -40.93 -12.86
CA GLY A 98 -14.86 -40.91 -13.46
C GLY A 98 -15.85 -39.96 -12.78
N VAL A 99 -15.37 -39.06 -11.92
CA VAL A 99 -16.21 -38.02 -11.30
C VAL A 99 -16.74 -37.09 -12.38
N LYS A 100 -18.05 -36.80 -12.31
CA LYS A 100 -18.71 -35.85 -13.19
C LYS A 100 -18.75 -34.49 -12.50
N HIS A 101 -18.43 -33.45 -13.25
CA HIS A 101 -18.43 -32.07 -12.76
C HIS A 101 -19.34 -31.20 -13.62
N SER A 102 -19.83 -30.10 -13.03
CA SER A 102 -20.60 -29.07 -13.73
C SER A 102 -19.71 -28.30 -14.70
N LYS A 103 -20.33 -27.67 -15.71
CA LYS A 103 -19.61 -26.80 -16.65
C LYS A 103 -18.87 -25.66 -15.94
N GLU A 104 -19.46 -25.07 -14.91
CA GLU A 104 -18.86 -23.98 -14.14
C GLU A 104 -17.54 -24.39 -13.48
N LEU A 105 -17.47 -25.58 -12.89
CA LEU A 105 -16.23 -26.08 -12.28
C LEU A 105 -15.14 -26.36 -13.32
N TYR A 106 -15.52 -26.80 -14.52
CA TYR A 106 -14.59 -26.89 -15.64
C TYR A 106 -14.08 -25.52 -16.07
N ASP A 107 -14.97 -24.54 -16.25
CA ASP A 107 -14.60 -23.19 -16.67
C ASP A 107 -13.63 -22.55 -15.66
N MET A 108 -13.90 -22.67 -14.35
CA MET A 108 -12.96 -22.23 -13.29
C MET A 108 -11.61 -22.93 -13.37
N THR A 109 -11.60 -24.24 -13.63
CA THR A 109 -10.33 -24.99 -13.77
C THR A 109 -9.55 -24.55 -15.01
N LEU A 110 -10.22 -24.20 -16.10
CA LEU A 110 -9.57 -23.69 -17.31
C LEU A 110 -8.97 -22.29 -17.09
N ASP A 111 -9.61 -21.44 -16.28
CA ASP A 111 -9.06 -20.15 -15.85
C ASP A 111 -7.80 -20.36 -15.00
N ASP A 112 -7.85 -21.28 -14.02
CA ASP A 112 -6.70 -21.66 -13.19
C ASP A 112 -5.52 -22.17 -14.03
N ILE A 113 -5.80 -22.99 -15.05
CA ILE A 113 -4.82 -23.48 -16.01
C ILE A 113 -4.18 -22.32 -16.78
N THR A 114 -4.99 -21.36 -17.23
CA THR A 114 -4.49 -20.20 -17.98
C THR A 114 -3.54 -19.35 -17.13
N ILE A 115 -3.89 -19.10 -15.86
CA ILE A 115 -3.03 -18.38 -14.90
C ILE A 115 -1.72 -19.15 -14.69
N TYR A 116 -1.82 -20.47 -14.50
CA TYR A 116 -0.68 -21.35 -14.29
C TYR A 116 0.27 -21.42 -15.50
N GLU A 117 -0.26 -21.60 -16.71
CA GLU A 117 0.51 -21.64 -17.97
C GLU A 117 1.23 -20.30 -18.20
N ASN A 118 0.52 -19.16 -18.05
CA ASN A 118 1.12 -17.82 -18.17
C ASN A 118 2.27 -17.58 -17.18
N TYR A 119 2.12 -18.06 -15.94
CA TYR A 119 3.20 -17.96 -14.96
C TYR A 119 4.39 -18.84 -15.35
N CYS A 120 4.16 -20.07 -15.82
CA CYS A 120 5.23 -20.95 -16.28
C CYS A 120 5.99 -20.37 -17.47
N ASP A 121 5.29 -19.74 -18.43
CA ASP A 121 5.89 -19.13 -19.61
C ASP A 121 6.80 -17.94 -19.25
N SER A 122 6.40 -17.15 -18.24
CA SER A 122 7.20 -16.06 -17.71
C SER A 122 8.33 -16.51 -16.77
N HIS A 123 8.30 -17.76 -16.28
CA HIS A 123 9.27 -18.30 -15.32
C HIS A 123 9.88 -19.64 -15.78
N PRO A 124 10.87 -19.63 -16.69
CA PRO A 124 11.45 -20.86 -17.27
C PRO A 124 12.05 -21.84 -16.25
N HIS A 125 12.47 -21.36 -15.08
CA HIS A 125 13.00 -22.19 -13.99
C HIS A 125 11.90 -22.87 -13.14
N PHE A 126 10.63 -22.48 -13.33
CA PHE A 126 9.49 -23.09 -12.66
C PHE A 126 8.98 -24.28 -13.48
N VAL A 127 9.23 -25.49 -12.99
CA VAL A 127 8.99 -26.73 -13.76
C VAL A 127 7.49 -26.99 -14.00
N ASN A 128 7.05 -26.79 -15.24
CA ASN A 128 5.68 -27.07 -15.73
C ASN A 128 5.43 -28.55 -16.07
N ASN A 129 6.46 -29.33 -16.38
CA ASN A 129 6.34 -30.74 -16.80
C ASN A 129 5.55 -31.65 -15.85
N LYS A 130 5.27 -31.22 -14.61
CA LYS A 130 4.44 -31.95 -13.65
C LYS A 130 2.94 -31.89 -13.95
N ALA A 131 2.44 -30.82 -14.56
CA ALA A 131 1.00 -30.60 -14.78
C ALA A 131 0.58 -30.65 -16.25
N HIS A 132 1.52 -30.55 -17.20
CA HIS A 132 1.25 -30.56 -18.63
C HIS A 132 0.28 -31.68 -19.08
N MET A 133 0.55 -32.93 -18.69
CA MET A 133 -0.32 -34.06 -19.06
C MET A 133 -1.73 -33.99 -18.44
N ALA A 134 -1.82 -33.48 -17.20
CA ALA A 134 -3.11 -33.29 -16.53
C ALA A 134 -3.94 -32.20 -17.23
N ILE A 135 -3.29 -31.09 -17.60
CA ILE A 135 -3.91 -29.99 -18.34
C ILE A 135 -4.45 -30.48 -19.68
N GLU A 136 -3.67 -31.26 -20.43
CA GLU A 136 -4.10 -31.80 -21.72
C GLU A 136 -5.33 -32.71 -21.58
N ASN A 137 -5.34 -33.57 -20.57
CA ASN A 137 -6.48 -34.45 -20.30
C ASN A 137 -7.73 -33.66 -19.91
N ILE A 138 -7.60 -32.63 -19.06
CA ILE A 138 -8.71 -31.75 -18.66
C ILE A 138 -9.31 -31.06 -19.89
N LYS A 139 -8.48 -30.43 -20.74
CA LYS A 139 -8.92 -29.76 -21.98
C LYS A 139 -9.67 -30.75 -22.89
N ARG A 140 -9.14 -31.96 -23.07
CA ARG A 140 -9.78 -33.04 -23.85
C ARG A 140 -11.13 -33.48 -23.29
N CYS A 141 -11.22 -33.67 -21.98
CA CYS A 141 -12.46 -34.04 -21.29
C CYS A 141 -13.53 -32.95 -21.40
N TYR A 142 -13.13 -31.67 -21.27
CA TYR A 142 -14.02 -30.54 -21.46
C TYR A 142 -14.61 -30.51 -22.86
N GLU A 143 -13.75 -30.57 -23.89
CA GLU A 143 -14.19 -30.57 -25.29
C GLU A 143 -15.14 -31.73 -25.60
N LYS A 144 -14.85 -32.92 -25.07
CA LYS A 144 -15.74 -34.09 -25.23
C LYS A 144 -17.12 -33.80 -24.64
N ARG A 145 -17.18 -33.30 -23.41
CA ARG A 145 -18.46 -32.99 -22.74
C ARG A 145 -19.21 -31.84 -23.39
N LEU A 146 -18.50 -30.85 -23.94
CA LEU A 146 -19.10 -29.77 -24.70
C LEU A 146 -19.78 -30.27 -25.97
N ARG A 147 -19.13 -31.18 -26.71
CA ARG A 147 -19.72 -31.82 -27.91
C ARG A 147 -20.91 -32.71 -27.57
N GLU A 148 -20.81 -33.46 -26.48
CA GLU A 148 -21.84 -34.43 -26.07
C GLU A 148 -22.97 -33.81 -25.22
N GLN A 149 -22.86 -32.52 -24.86
CA GLN A 149 -23.70 -31.85 -23.87
C GLN A 149 -23.87 -32.66 -22.57
N SER A 150 -22.79 -33.33 -22.12
CA SER A 150 -22.81 -34.35 -21.07
C SER A 150 -22.19 -33.87 -19.74
N PHE A 151 -22.29 -32.56 -19.47
CA PHE A 151 -21.98 -32.01 -18.15
C PHE A 151 -22.99 -32.52 -17.10
N LEU A 152 -22.59 -32.53 -15.82
CA LEU A 152 -23.48 -32.90 -14.71
C LEU A 152 -24.68 -31.95 -14.62
#